data_AF-A0A662AKS2-F1
#
_entry.id   AF-A0A662AKS2-F1
#
_cell.length_a   1.000
_cell.length_b   1.000
_cell.length_c   1.000
_cell.angle_alpha   90.00
_cell.angle_beta   90.00
_cell.angle_gamma   90.00
#
_symmetry.space_group_name_H-M   'P 1'
#
loop_
_entity.id
_entity.type
_entity.pdbx_description
1 polymer ?
#
loop_
_entity_poly.entity_id
_entity_poly.type
_entity_poly.pdbx_seq_one_letter_code
_entity_poly.pdbx_strand_id
1 'polypeptide(L)'
;MIVDCKDFPTALKIAEVDWKKKSKKSKPTNFQEATEIMCDAMKLMIISKNHKYGKNNILKFGQQGIFMRDWDKICRLEEGIIKGKDLGEEGLMETWADNAGYSLVAMLLEKDWYKLPVELGLNNT
;
A
#
# COMPACT_ATOMS: atom_id res chain seq x y z
N MET A 1 -8.97 -4.24 -14.33
CA MET A 1 -10.05 -4.18 -13.32
C MET A 1 -9.42 -3.81 -11.99
N ILE A 2 -9.98 -2.86 -11.24
CA ILE A 2 -9.46 -2.50 -9.91
C ILE A 2 -9.76 -3.67 -8.97
N VAL A 3 -8.74 -4.13 -8.25
CA VAL A 3 -8.88 -5.16 -7.23
C VAL A 3 -9.02 -4.46 -5.89
N ASP A 4 -10.19 -4.60 -5.27
CA ASP A 4 -10.43 -3.95 -3.99
C ASP A 4 -9.78 -4.74 -2.84
N CYS A 5 -8.88 -4.08 -2.11
CA CYS A 5 -8.14 -4.67 -1.00
C CYS A 5 -8.60 -4.00 0.30
N LYS A 6 -8.97 -4.80 1.30
CA LYS A 6 -9.36 -4.28 2.62
C LYS A 6 -8.16 -3.91 3.50
N ASP A 7 -7.04 -4.63 3.35
CA ASP A 7 -5.83 -4.52 4.15
C ASP A 7 -4.62 -5.02 3.33
N PHE A 8 -3.40 -4.74 3.79
CA PHE A 8 -2.15 -5.21 3.18
C PHE A 8 -2.05 -6.73 3.13
N PRO A 9 -2.39 -7.51 4.18
CA PRO A 9 -2.35 -8.96 4.11
C PRO A 9 -3.17 -9.53 2.94
N THR A 10 -4.33 -8.95 2.67
CA THR A 10 -5.16 -9.32 1.52
C THR A 10 -4.46 -8.99 0.21
N ALA A 11 -3.90 -7.79 0.07
CA ALA A 11 -3.15 -7.39 -1.13
C ALA A 11 -1.91 -8.27 -1.37
N LEU A 12 -1.18 -8.61 -0.30
CA LEU A 12 -0.01 -9.47 -0.33
C LEU A 12 -0.37 -10.89 -0.79
N LYS A 13 -1.45 -11.46 -0.27
CA LYS A 13 -1.93 -12.78 -0.70
C LYS A 13 -2.26 -12.81 -2.18
N ILE A 14 -2.87 -11.76 -2.72
CA ILE A 14 -3.19 -11.65 -4.15
C ILE A 14 -1.90 -11.57 -4.98
N ALA A 15 -0.97 -10.69 -4.59
CA ALA A 15 0.33 -10.55 -5.26
C ALA A 15 1.13 -11.86 -5.25
N GLU A 16 1.15 -12.59 -4.13
CA GLU A 16 1.81 -13.90 -4.04
C GLU A 16 1.18 -14.94 -4.98
N VAL A 17 -0.15 -15.01 -5.06
CA VAL A 17 -0.84 -15.96 -5.95
C VAL A 17 -0.51 -15.67 -7.40
N ASP A 18 -0.58 -14.40 -7.80
CA ASP A 18 -0.25 -13.96 -9.16
C ASP A 18 1.21 -14.24 -9.50
N TRP A 19 2.13 -13.94 -8.58
CA TRP A 19 3.56 -14.21 -8.75
C TRP A 19 3.84 -15.72 -8.87
N LYS A 20 3.28 -16.56 -8.00
CA LYS A 20 3.43 -18.03 -8.05
C LYS A 20 2.97 -18.60 -9.39
N LYS A 21 1.87 -18.08 -9.94
CA LYS A 21 1.34 -18.49 -11.25
C LYS A 21 2.31 -18.12 -12.39
N LYS A 22 2.90 -16.93 -12.35
CA LYS A 22 3.85 -16.44 -13.37
C LYS A 22 5.21 -17.15 -13.29
N SER A 23 5.77 -17.27 -12.09
CA SER A 23 7.12 -17.80 -11.87
C SER A 23 7.17 -19.33 -11.86
N LYS A 24 6.03 -20.01 -11.63
CA LYS A 24 5.93 -21.45 -11.37
C LYS A 24 6.74 -21.92 -10.16
N LYS A 25 7.05 -21.01 -9.23
CA LYS A 25 7.78 -21.28 -7.97
C LYS A 25 6.82 -21.22 -6.78
N SER A 26 7.13 -21.95 -5.71
CA SER A 26 6.34 -21.94 -4.48
C SER A 26 6.65 -20.76 -3.55
N LYS A 27 7.85 -20.18 -3.64
CA LYS A 27 8.30 -19.01 -2.85
C LYS A 27 9.41 -18.26 -3.59
N PRO A 28 9.63 -16.96 -3.31
CA PRO A 28 10.77 -16.22 -3.86
C PRO A 28 12.09 -16.85 -3.41
N THR A 29 13.08 -16.83 -4.30
CA THR A 29 14.39 -17.46 -4.13
C THR A 29 15.53 -16.44 -4.14
N ASN A 30 15.25 -15.20 -4.53
CA ASN A 30 16.17 -14.09 -4.51
C ASN A 30 15.45 -12.80 -4.06
N PHE A 31 16.24 -11.76 -3.79
CA PHE A 31 15.74 -10.49 -3.29
C PHE A 31 14.84 -9.77 -4.30
N GLN A 32 15.15 -9.88 -5.60
CA GLN A 32 14.38 -9.26 -6.68
C GLN A 32 12.94 -9.81 -6.70
N GLU A 33 12.80 -11.14 -6.63
CA GLU A 33 11.50 -11.81 -6.58
C GLU A 33 10.71 -11.43 -5.32
N ALA A 34 11.37 -11.37 -4.16
CA ALA A 34 10.70 -10.95 -2.92
C ALA A 34 10.24 -9.49 -2.99
N THR A 35 11.08 -8.61 -3.53
CA THR A 35 10.77 -7.18 -3.69
C THR A 35 9.63 -6.97 -4.69
N GLU A 36 9.64 -7.71 -5.81
CA GLU A 36 8.57 -7.68 -6.81
C GLU A 36 7.20 -7.98 -6.19
N ILE A 37 7.10 -9.04 -5.38
CA ILE A 37 5.85 -9.41 -4.68
C ILE A 37 5.37 -8.27 -3.77
N MET A 38 6.28 -7.68 -2.99
CA MET A 38 5.94 -6.59 -2.06
C MET A 38 5.51 -5.32 -2.82
N CYS A 39 6.20 -4.96 -3.90
CA CYS A 39 5.84 -3.83 -4.74
C CYS A 39 4.49 -4.04 -5.45
N ASP A 40 4.20 -5.25 -5.91
CA ASP A 40 2.90 -5.60 -6.51
C ASP A 40 1.78 -5.50 -5.47
N ALA A 41 1.99 -5.96 -4.24
CA ALA A 41 1.03 -5.82 -3.14
C ALA A 41 0.78 -4.33 -2.80
N MET A 42 1.84 -3.53 -2.72
CA MET A 42 1.73 -2.08 -2.48
C MET A 42 0.98 -1.36 -3.60
N LYS A 43 1.24 -1.72 -4.86
CA LYS A 43 0.51 -1.19 -6.02
C LYS A 43 -0.99 -1.49 -5.90
N LEU A 44 -1.37 -2.73 -5.59
CA LEU A 44 -2.77 -3.11 -5.39
C LEU A 44 -3.44 -2.28 -4.28
N MET A 45 -2.77 -2.16 -3.13
CA MET A 45 -3.28 -1.40 -1.99
C MET A 45 -3.47 0.08 -2.33
N ILE A 46 -2.47 0.75 -2.90
CA ILE A 46 -2.53 2.20 -3.17
C ILE A 46 -3.62 2.50 -4.19
N ILE A 47 -3.76 1.68 -5.24
CA ILE A 47 -4.83 1.83 -6.23
C ILE A 47 -6.20 1.66 -5.57
N SER A 48 -6.39 0.61 -4.74
CA SER A 48 -7.65 0.37 -4.03
C SER A 48 -7.99 1.52 -3.06
N LYS A 49 -7.02 1.98 -2.26
CA LYS A 49 -7.22 3.10 -1.32
C LYS A 49 -7.53 4.41 -2.07
N ASN A 50 -6.83 4.72 -3.16
CA ASN A 50 -7.10 5.92 -3.97
C ASN A 50 -8.50 5.89 -4.58
N HIS A 51 -8.93 4.73 -5.08
CA HIS A 51 -10.30 4.53 -5.57
C HIS A 51 -11.34 4.71 -4.47
N LYS A 52 -11.16 4.07 -3.30
CA LYS A 52 -12.12 4.09 -2.18
C LYS A 52 -12.30 5.46 -1.54
N TYR A 53 -11.19 6.10 -1.18
CA TYR A 53 -11.22 7.34 -0.39
C TYR A 53 -11.23 8.60 -1.25
N GLY A 54 -10.94 8.47 -2.54
CA GLY A 54 -10.74 9.60 -3.43
C GLY A 54 -9.48 10.41 -3.09
N LYS A 55 -9.36 11.58 -3.70
CA LYS A 55 -8.11 12.37 -3.70
C LYS A 55 -8.14 13.62 -2.83
N ASN A 56 -9.34 14.07 -2.44
CA ASN A 56 -9.56 15.41 -1.90
C ASN A 56 -8.73 15.70 -0.64
N ASN A 57 -8.65 14.76 0.30
CA ASN A 57 -7.90 14.97 1.54
C ASN A 57 -6.39 15.12 1.28
N ILE A 58 -5.83 14.24 0.46
CA ILE A 58 -4.40 14.26 0.14
C ILE A 58 -4.06 15.52 -0.68
N LEU A 59 -4.87 15.89 -1.67
CA LEU A 59 -4.65 17.09 -2.46
C LEU A 59 -4.82 18.38 -1.65
N LYS A 60 -5.73 18.40 -0.67
CA LYS A 60 -5.97 19.56 0.20
C LYS A 60 -4.77 19.84 1.12
N PHE A 61 -4.17 18.81 1.71
CA PHE A 61 -3.11 18.97 2.71
C PHE A 61 -1.70 18.76 2.16
N GLY A 62 -1.56 18.17 0.97
CA GLY A 62 -0.28 17.95 0.31
C GLY A 62 0.75 17.22 1.18
N GLN A 63 2.02 17.60 1.03
CA GLN A 63 3.14 17.00 1.75
C GLN A 63 3.01 17.10 3.29
N GLN A 64 2.44 18.20 3.80
CA GLN A 64 2.25 18.38 5.25
C GLN A 64 1.26 17.37 5.82
N GLY A 65 0.17 17.10 5.11
CA GLY A 65 -0.79 16.08 5.52
C GLY A 65 -0.22 14.67 5.48
N ILE A 66 0.66 14.38 4.50
CA ILE A 66 1.37 13.10 4.45
C ILE A 66 2.32 12.96 5.63
N PHE A 67 3.15 13.97 5.91
CA PHE A 67 4.09 13.97 7.03
C PHE A 67 3.40 13.65 8.37
N MET A 68 2.27 14.30 8.65
CA MET A 68 1.52 14.06 9.88
C MET A 68 0.97 12.62 9.96
N ARG A 69 0.42 12.10 8.85
CA ARG A 69 -0.11 10.73 8.80
C ARG A 69 0.98 9.67 8.88
N ASP A 70 2.13 9.93 8.28
CA ASP A 70 3.30 9.06 8.43
C ASP A 70 3.76 9.03 9.88
N TRP A 71 3.78 10.19 10.55
CA TRP A 71 4.14 10.28 11.96
C TRP A 71 3.18 9.50 12.87
N ASP A 72 1.87 9.56 12.62
CA ASP A 72 0.88 8.74 13.36
C ASP A 72 1.22 7.24 13.29
N LYS A 73 1.67 6.77 12.12
CA LYS A 73 2.05 5.37 11.89
C LYS A 73 3.41 5.05 12.51
N ILE A 74 4.37 5.98 12.52
CA ILE A 74 5.63 5.84 13.29
C ILE A 74 5.34 5.69 14.79
N CYS A 75 4.45 6.51 15.37
CA CYS A 75 4.04 6.34 16.77
C CYS A 75 3.43 4.96 17.02
N ARG A 76 2.61 4.44 16.09
CA ARG A 76 2.07 3.08 16.19
C ARG A 76 3.17 2.01 16.13
N LEU A 77 4.18 2.17 15.27
CA LEU A 77 5.34 1.29 15.23
C LEU A 77 6.14 1.34 16.54
N GLU A 78 6.28 2.51 17.17
CA GLU A 78 6.94 2.64 18.47
C GLU A 78 6.20 1.82 19.55
N GLU A 79 4.87 1.89 19.59
CA GLU A 79 4.05 1.09 20.51
C GLU A 79 4.28 -0.42 20.32
N GLY A 80 4.37 -0.89 19.07
CA GLY A 80 4.57 -2.31 18.77
C GLY A 80 6.02 -2.80 18.95
N ILE A 81 7.00 -2.06 18.41
CA ILE A 81 8.40 -2.49 18.33
C ILE A 81 9.14 -2.19 19.64
N ILE A 82 9.00 -0.98 20.18
CA ILE A 82 9.78 -0.53 21.34
C ILE A 82 9.07 -0.91 22.63
N LYS A 83 7.74 -0.72 22.68
CA LYS A 83 6.95 -0.97 23.90
C LYS A 83 6.37 -2.39 23.94
N GLY A 84 6.53 -3.18 22.88
CA GLY A 84 6.10 -4.58 22.82
C GLY A 84 4.59 -4.77 22.93
N LYS A 85 3.79 -3.75 22.59
CA LYS A 85 2.33 -3.85 22.66
C LYS A 85 1.78 -4.64 21.48
N ASP A 86 0.71 -5.40 21.75
CA ASP A 86 -0.11 -5.97 20.69
C ASP A 86 -0.89 -4.84 19.99
N LEU A 87 -0.68 -4.72 18.68
CA LEU A 87 -1.33 -3.72 17.84
C LEU A 87 -2.70 -4.20 17.32
N GLY A 88 -3.12 -5.43 17.61
CA GLY A 88 -4.41 -5.97 17.18
C GLY A 88 -4.51 -6.14 15.66
N GLU A 89 -5.67 -5.82 15.09
CA GLU A 89 -5.96 -6.06 13.66
C GLU A 89 -5.04 -5.29 12.70
N GLU A 90 -4.65 -4.05 13.07
CA GLU A 90 -3.63 -3.28 12.35
C GLU A 90 -2.24 -3.57 12.96
N GLY A 91 -1.71 -4.76 12.64
CA GLY A 91 -0.40 -5.21 13.09
C GLY A 91 0.79 -4.42 12.51
N LEU A 92 2.00 -4.87 12.84
CA LEU A 92 3.25 -4.24 12.34
C LEU A 92 3.32 -4.21 10.81
N MET A 93 2.93 -5.29 10.14
CA MET A 93 3.00 -5.37 8.68
C MET A 93 2.08 -4.35 8.00
N GLU A 94 0.84 -4.20 8.49
CA GLU A 94 -0.09 -3.17 7.97
C GLU A 94 0.48 -1.77 8.20
N THR A 95 1.03 -1.53 9.38
CA THR A 95 1.57 -0.22 9.75
C THR A 95 2.77 0.17 8.88
N TRP A 96 3.70 -0.74 8.63
CA TRP A 96 4.81 -0.51 7.69
C TRP A 96 4.32 -0.27 6.26
N ALA A 97 3.30 -1.01 5.82
CA ALA A 97 2.73 -0.83 4.49
C ALA A 97 2.01 0.53 4.35
N ASP A 98 1.33 1.01 5.40
CA ASP A 98 0.78 2.37 5.42
C ASP A 98 1.88 3.42 5.27
N ASN A 99 2.99 3.31 6.01
CA ASN A 99 4.11 4.24 5.87
C ASN A 99 4.73 4.21 4.46
N ALA A 100 4.98 3.01 3.91
CA ALA A 100 5.46 2.87 2.55
C ALA A 100 4.49 3.47 1.52
N GLY A 101 3.18 3.30 1.75
CA GLY A 101 2.13 3.86 0.91
C GLY A 101 2.09 5.38 0.94
N TYR A 102 2.18 5.99 2.12
CA TYR A 102 2.25 7.44 2.29
C TYR A 102 3.51 8.03 1.67
N SER A 103 4.67 7.38 1.85
CA SER A 103 5.92 7.78 1.18
C SER A 103 5.78 7.75 -0.35
N LEU A 104 5.17 6.70 -0.92
CA LEU A 104 4.90 6.66 -2.36
C LEU A 104 3.92 7.75 -2.82
N VAL A 105 2.88 8.03 -2.03
CA VAL A 105 1.94 9.13 -2.31
C VAL A 105 2.64 10.50 -2.28
N ALA A 106 3.56 10.73 -1.34
CA ALA A 106 4.39 11.94 -1.30
C ALA A 106 5.22 12.10 -2.59
N MET A 107 5.81 11.00 -3.08
CA MET A 107 6.53 11.02 -4.37
C MET A 107 5.60 11.31 -5.55
N LEU A 108 4.38 10.77 -5.56
CA LEU A 108 3.39 11.05 -6.60
C LEU A 108 2.89 12.49 -6.57
N LEU A 109 2.81 13.12 -5.39
CA LEU A 109 2.52 14.54 -5.25
C LEU A 109 3.65 15.40 -5.80
N GLU A 110 4.91 15.06 -5.50
CA GLU A 110 6.09 15.75 -6.04
C GLU A 110 6.15 15.69 -7.56
N LYS A 111 5.73 14.57 -8.14
CA LYS A 111 5.60 14.39 -9.60
C LYS A 111 4.34 15.00 -10.20
N ASP A 112 3.43 15.55 -9.39
CA ASP A 112 2.11 16.05 -9.81
C ASP A 112 1.24 14.95 -10.48
N TRP A 113 1.50 13.68 -10.16
CA TRP A 113 0.85 12.50 -10.72
C TRP A 113 -0.30 11.97 -9.87
N TYR A 114 -0.37 12.33 -8.57
CA TYR A 114 -1.44 11.86 -7.68
C TYR A 114 -2.85 12.26 -8.15
N LYS A 115 -2.97 13.35 -8.92
CA LYS A 115 -4.24 13.82 -9.49
C LYS A 115 -4.76 12.97 -10.66
N LEU A 116 -3.91 12.16 -11.30
CA LEU A 116 -4.28 11.35 -12.47
C LEU A 116 -5.41 10.36 -12.12
N PRO A 117 -6.41 10.18 -13.01
CA PRO A 117 -7.56 9.33 -12.74
C PRO A 117 -7.16 7.86 -12.54
N VAL A 118 -7.90 7.16 -11.68
CA VAL A 118 -7.79 5.70 -11.60
C VAL A 118 -8.71 5.12 -12.68
N GLU A 119 -8.15 4.35 -13.61
CA GLU A 119 -8.93 3.70 -14.66
C GLU A 119 -9.72 2.51 -14.09
N LEU A 120 -11.03 2.67 -14.06
CA LEU A 120 -11.96 1.56 -13.88
C LEU A 120 -11.98 0.79 -15.18
N GLY A 121 -11.27 -0.34 -15.25
CA GLY A 121 -11.29 -1.19 -16.44
C GLY A 121 -12.75 -1.38 -16.91
N LEU A 122 -13.02 -1.00 -18.17
CA LEU A 122 -14.36 -1.01 -18.75
C LEU A 122 -14.96 -2.41 -18.57
N ASN A 123 -16.11 -2.48 -17.89
CA ASN A 123 -17.02 -3.59 -18.10
C ASN A 123 -17.49 -3.46 -19.55
N ASN A 124 -17.01 -4.33 -20.44
CA ASN A 124 -17.70 -4.53 -21.70
C ASN A 124 -19.07 -5.15 -21.34
N THR A 125 -20.08 -4.29 -21.17
CA THR A 125 -21.50 -4.67 -21.21
C THR A 125 -21.87 -5.19 -22.58
#